data_AF-A0A7X0CHL5-F1
#
_entry.id   AF-A0A7X0CHL5-F1
#
_cell.length_a   1.000
_cell.length_b   1.000
_cell.length_c   1.000
_cell.angle_alpha   90.00
_cell.angle_beta   90.00
_cell.angle_gamma   90.00
#
_symmetry.space_group_name_H-M   'P 1'
#
loop_
_entity.id
_entity.type
_entity.pdbx_description
1 polymer ?
#
loop_
_entity_poly.entity_id
_entity_poly.type
_entity_poly.pdbx_seq_one_letter_code
_entity_poly.pdbx_strand_id
1 'polypeptide(L)'
;MTNRRTFIKTSALLSAGILAAPNLFAYDKKYIGLQLYTVRDYMTKDPAATLAQVVQIGYTSVEGATYTGNELFYGMDAKAFGSLLKQNGLIMPSSHYRLGEELVNGASQKGTILNDWNKAVDDAASVGLKYMVCAYLADTERGSLDHFKKVAEDLSKAGETCKKAGIQLCYHNHDFEFIQQNGKYPYEPY
;
A
#
# COMPACT_ATOMS: atom_id res chain seq x y z
N MET A 1 -41.02 -23.21 24.34
CA MET A 1 -42.18 -22.32 24.10
C MET A 1 -41.91 -20.97 24.74
N THR A 2 -41.80 -19.91 23.95
CA THR A 2 -41.66 -18.54 24.44
C THR A 2 -43.02 -18.00 24.88
N ASN A 3 -43.15 -17.54 26.13
CA ASN A 3 -44.36 -16.86 26.60
C ASN A 3 -44.16 -15.33 26.63
N ARG A 4 -45.25 -14.55 26.74
CA ARG A 4 -45.20 -13.07 26.76
C ARG A 4 -44.21 -12.51 27.78
N ARG A 5 -44.13 -13.13 28.97
CA ARG A 5 -43.25 -12.69 30.05
C ARG A 5 -41.78 -12.94 29.72
N THR A 6 -41.48 -14.09 29.13
CA THR A 6 -40.15 -14.41 28.61
C THR A 6 -39.77 -13.45 27.48
N PHE A 7 -40.67 -13.20 26.53
CA PHE A 7 -40.41 -12.28 25.42
C PHE A 7 -40.08 -10.85 25.88
N ILE A 8 -40.85 -10.29 26.83
CA ILE A 8 -40.60 -8.94 27.38
C ILE A 8 -39.26 -8.89 28.11
N LYS A 9 -38.95 -9.88 28.96
CA LYS A 9 -37.68 -9.93 29.69
C LYS A 9 -36.48 -10.02 28.75
N THR A 10 -36.57 -10.89 27.74
CA THR A 10 -35.49 -11.06 26.76
C THR A 10 -35.31 -9.79 25.91
N SER A 11 -36.40 -9.14 25.48
CA SER A 11 -36.33 -7.90 24.70
C SER A 11 -35.76 -6.72 25.50
N ALA A 12 -36.14 -6.59 26.79
CA ALA A 12 -35.62 -5.56 27.67
C ALA A 12 -34.12 -5.73 27.96
N LEU A 13 -33.67 -6.98 28.20
CA LEU A 13 -32.25 -7.30 28.39
C LEU A 13 -31.43 -7.00 27.12
N LEU A 14 -31.95 -7.35 25.95
CA LEU A 14 -31.29 -7.07 24.68
C LEU A 14 -31.14 -5.56 24.45
N SER A 15 -32.21 -4.79 24.72
CA SER A 15 -32.23 -3.33 24.58
C SER A 15 -31.27 -2.64 25.56
N ALA A 16 -31.25 -3.09 26.81
CA ALA A 16 -30.30 -2.59 27.82
C ALA A 16 -28.85 -2.91 27.45
N GLY A 17 -28.58 -4.09 26.86
CA GLY A 17 -27.27 -4.48 26.38
C GLY A 17 -26.76 -3.58 25.24
N ILE A 18 -27.63 -3.22 24.30
CA ILE A 18 -27.29 -2.30 23.20
C ILE A 18 -27.00 -0.89 23.73
N LEU A 19 -27.80 -0.40 24.67
CA LEU A 19 -27.61 0.93 25.26
C LEU A 19 -26.38 1.02 26.18
N ALA A 20 -25.99 -0.07 26.84
CA ALA A 20 -24.82 -0.13 27.70
C ALA A 20 -23.49 -0.22 26.93
N ALA A 21 -23.54 -0.66 25.67
CA ALA A 21 -22.35 -0.85 24.85
C ALA A 21 -22.58 -0.46 23.38
N PRO A 22 -22.95 0.81 23.09
CA PRO A 22 -23.24 1.27 21.73
C PRO A 22 -22.04 1.11 20.79
N ASN A 23 -20.82 1.12 21.34
CA ASN A 23 -19.58 0.94 20.59
C ASN A 23 -19.35 -0.50 20.08
N LEU A 24 -20.06 -1.51 20.59
CA LEU A 24 -19.96 -2.89 20.07
C LEU A 24 -20.53 -3.02 18.65
N PHE A 25 -21.35 -2.07 18.22
CA PHE A 25 -21.93 -2.01 16.88
C PHE A 25 -21.42 -0.81 16.07
N ALA A 26 -20.50 -0.02 16.61
CA ALA A 26 -19.87 1.07 15.87
C ALA A 26 -18.89 0.49 14.84
N TYR A 27 -19.01 0.94 13.59
CA TYR A 27 -18.02 0.63 12.56
C TYR A 27 -16.66 1.18 13.00
N ASP A 28 -15.69 0.29 13.24
CA ASP A 28 -14.32 0.67 13.61
C ASP A 28 -13.68 1.32 12.38
N LYS A 29 -13.66 2.66 12.32
CA LYS A 29 -13.04 3.49 11.26
C LYS A 29 -11.51 3.35 11.22
N LYS A 30 -10.96 2.25 11.71
CA LYS A 30 -9.59 2.15 12.21
C LYS A 30 -8.56 2.57 11.17
N TYR A 31 -8.80 2.25 9.89
CA TYR A 31 -7.86 2.50 8.81
C TYR A 31 -8.54 3.00 7.54
N ILE A 32 -8.77 4.32 7.45
CA ILE A 32 -9.11 4.98 6.18
C ILE A 32 -7.79 5.41 5.55
N GLY A 33 -7.44 4.78 4.43
CA GLY A 33 -6.18 4.96 3.72
C GLY A 33 -6.22 6.02 2.63
N LEU A 34 -5.14 6.78 2.48
CA LEU A 34 -4.89 7.66 1.33
C LEU A 34 -3.60 7.25 0.61
N GLN A 35 -3.67 6.94 -0.68
CA GLN A 35 -2.49 6.86 -1.54
C GLN A 35 -1.97 8.28 -1.79
N LEU A 36 -0.81 8.59 -1.20
CA LEU A 36 -0.20 9.92 -1.15
C LEU A 36 0.16 10.49 -2.52
N TYR A 37 0.25 9.65 -3.56
CA TYR A 37 0.39 10.13 -4.94
C TYR A 37 -0.79 11.03 -5.37
N THR A 38 -1.96 10.88 -4.73
CA THR A 38 -3.13 11.75 -4.91
C THR A 38 -2.82 13.22 -4.57
N VAL A 39 -1.97 13.45 -3.57
CA VAL A 39 -1.55 14.78 -3.08
C VAL A 39 -0.06 15.06 -3.34
N ARG A 40 0.51 14.39 -4.36
CA ARG A 40 1.96 14.40 -4.66
C ARG A 40 2.56 15.80 -4.74
N ASP A 41 1.87 16.76 -5.34
CA ASP A 41 2.41 18.12 -5.52
C ASP A 41 2.59 18.85 -4.18
N TYR A 42 1.74 18.56 -3.19
CA TYR A 42 1.87 19.09 -1.83
C TYR A 42 2.94 18.32 -1.05
N MET A 43 2.97 17.00 -1.20
CA MET A 43 4.02 16.16 -0.61
C MET A 43 5.43 16.54 -1.11
N THR A 44 5.60 16.93 -2.38
CA THR A 44 6.88 17.39 -2.92
C THR A 44 7.30 18.75 -2.34
N LYS A 45 6.33 19.62 -2.00
CA LYS A 45 6.62 20.97 -1.48
C LYS A 45 6.88 20.97 0.02
N ASP A 46 6.01 20.31 0.79
CA ASP A 46 6.08 20.25 2.25
C ASP A 46 5.39 18.97 2.76
N PRO A 47 6.13 17.85 2.89
CA PRO A 47 5.59 16.59 3.39
C PRO A 47 4.98 16.72 4.79
N ALA A 48 5.57 17.54 5.67
CA ALA A 48 5.16 17.64 7.07
C ALA A 48 3.81 18.36 7.19
N ALA A 49 3.67 19.52 6.54
CA ALA A 49 2.40 20.25 6.52
C ALA A 49 1.30 19.45 5.82
N THR A 50 1.66 18.73 4.73
CA THR A 50 0.69 17.92 3.97
C THR A 50 0.15 16.77 4.81
N LEU A 51 1.01 16.00 5.50
CA LEU A 51 0.57 14.90 6.35
C LEU A 51 -0.29 15.38 7.53
N ALA A 52 0.03 16.53 8.11
CA ALA A 52 -0.81 17.13 9.15
C ALA A 52 -2.23 17.45 8.63
N GLN A 53 -2.36 17.97 7.41
CA GLN A 53 -3.66 18.21 6.79
C GLN A 53 -4.40 16.92 6.45
N VAL A 54 -3.70 15.89 5.98
CA VAL A 54 -4.28 14.55 5.71
C VAL A 54 -4.92 13.98 6.98
N VAL A 55 -4.28 14.12 8.14
CA VAL A 55 -4.85 13.74 9.43
C VAL A 55 -6.06 14.58 9.79
N GLN A 56 -6.00 15.91 9.61
CA GLN A 56 -7.12 16.81 9.89
C GLN A 56 -8.37 16.48 9.07
N ILE A 57 -8.21 15.99 7.83
CA ILE A 57 -9.31 15.53 6.98
C ILE A 57 -9.95 14.24 7.54
N GLY A 58 -9.19 13.43 8.29
CA GLY A 58 -9.67 12.23 8.96
C GLY A 58 -9.10 10.92 8.42
N TYR A 59 -8.06 10.97 7.58
CA TYR A 59 -7.32 9.76 7.20
C TYR A 59 -6.47 9.28 8.38
N THR A 60 -6.41 7.96 8.56
CA THR A 60 -5.69 7.32 9.67
C THR A 60 -4.55 6.42 9.19
N SER A 61 -4.52 6.12 7.90
CA SER A 61 -3.41 5.44 7.24
C SER A 61 -3.08 6.08 5.90
N VAL A 62 -1.87 5.87 5.44
CA VAL A 62 -1.40 6.34 4.12
C VAL A 62 -0.71 5.22 3.36
N GLU A 63 -0.72 5.31 2.04
CA GLU A 63 0.11 4.48 1.17
C GLU A 63 1.15 5.35 0.50
N GLY A 64 2.41 4.93 0.60
CA GLY A 64 3.55 5.65 0.06
C GLY A 64 3.67 5.57 -1.46
N ALA A 65 4.47 6.47 -2.01
CA ALA A 65 4.89 6.51 -3.40
C ALA A 65 6.25 7.22 -3.49
N THR A 66 6.80 7.32 -4.70
CA THR A 66 7.97 8.17 -5.02
C THR A 66 9.29 7.80 -4.34
N TYR A 67 9.42 6.59 -3.79
CA TYR A 67 10.70 6.10 -3.25
C TYR A 67 11.73 5.81 -4.35
N THR A 68 11.28 5.32 -5.51
CA THR A 68 12.12 4.99 -6.67
C THR A 68 12.89 6.20 -7.19
N GLY A 69 14.16 5.99 -7.53
CA GLY A 69 15.07 6.98 -8.13
C GLY A 69 16.13 7.45 -7.16
N ASN A 70 15.73 8.05 -6.04
CA ASN A 70 16.64 8.58 -5.02
C ASN A 70 16.67 7.77 -3.71
N GLU A 71 15.80 6.75 -3.57
CA GLU A 71 15.72 5.88 -2.39
C GLU A 71 15.38 6.64 -1.10
N LEU A 72 14.54 7.68 -1.21
CA LEU A 72 14.06 8.50 -0.12
C LEU A 72 12.53 8.52 -0.11
N PHE A 73 11.92 8.55 1.08
CA PHE A 73 10.49 8.80 1.24
C PHE A 73 10.25 10.31 1.28
N TYR A 74 9.78 10.88 0.17
CA TYR A 74 9.47 12.31 0.06
C TYR A 74 10.65 13.22 0.47
N GLY A 75 11.86 12.85 0.04
CA GLY A 75 13.10 13.57 0.35
C GLY A 75 13.70 13.29 1.72
N MET A 76 13.11 12.37 2.49
CA MET A 76 13.58 11.95 3.81
C MET A 76 14.08 10.49 3.79
N ASP A 77 15.06 10.17 4.62
CA ASP A 77 15.41 8.78 4.87
C ASP A 77 14.30 8.05 5.63
N ALA A 78 14.36 6.71 5.67
CA ALA A 78 13.37 5.86 6.32
C ALA A 78 13.12 6.25 7.79
N LYS A 79 14.17 6.58 8.54
CA LYS A 79 14.06 6.91 9.97
C LYS A 79 13.36 8.25 10.19
N ALA A 80 13.74 9.26 9.40
CA ALA A 80 13.15 10.60 9.45
C ALA A 80 11.67 10.55 9.05
N PHE A 81 11.35 9.89 7.93
CA PHE A 81 9.97 9.78 7.47
C PHE A 81 9.10 8.94 8.43
N GLY A 82 9.62 7.82 8.94
CA GLY A 82 8.94 7.02 9.96
C GLY A 82 8.67 7.79 11.25
N SER A 83 9.56 8.73 11.62
CA SER A 83 9.34 9.63 12.76
C SER A 83 8.24 10.66 12.48
N LEU A 84 8.19 11.22 11.27
CA LEU A 84 7.15 12.15 10.85
C LEU A 84 5.76 11.50 10.85
N LEU A 85 5.65 10.26 10.37
CA LEU A 85 4.39 9.49 10.44
C LEU A 85 3.92 9.31 11.89
N LYS A 86 4.82 8.90 12.79
CA LYS A 86 4.51 8.71 14.22
C LYS A 86 4.08 10.00 14.90
N GLN A 87 4.72 11.13 14.60
CA GLN A 87 4.33 12.45 15.13
C GLN A 87 2.90 12.84 14.75
N ASN A 88 2.44 12.40 13.57
CA ASN A 88 1.10 12.64 13.08
C ASN A 88 0.09 11.54 13.47
N GLY A 89 0.53 10.51 14.22
CA GLY A 89 -0.32 9.36 14.56
C GLY A 89 -0.76 8.53 13.34
N LEU A 90 -0.04 8.64 12.22
CA LEU A 90 -0.30 7.89 10.99
C LEU A 90 0.47 6.58 10.96
N ILE A 91 -0.11 5.58 10.30
CA ILE A 91 0.61 4.39 9.85
C ILE A 91 0.73 4.40 8.33
N MET A 92 1.81 3.82 7.81
CA MET A 92 2.01 3.59 6.37
C MET A 92 2.18 2.09 6.10
N PRO A 93 1.10 1.29 6.06
CA PRO A 93 1.19 -0.15 5.88
C PRO A 93 1.63 -0.55 4.47
N SER A 94 1.56 0.34 3.48
CA SER A 94 1.84 0.03 2.08
C SER A 94 2.63 1.14 1.40
N SER A 95 3.39 0.83 0.34
CA SER A 95 3.98 1.80 -0.57
C SER A 95 4.17 1.23 -1.98
N HIS A 96 4.08 2.12 -2.97
CA HIS A 96 4.29 1.84 -4.39
C HIS A 96 5.77 1.91 -4.79
N TYR A 97 6.19 0.96 -5.62
CA TYR A 97 7.51 0.82 -6.23
C TYR A 97 7.37 0.51 -7.73
N ARG A 98 8.46 0.73 -8.49
CA ARG A 98 8.54 0.42 -9.93
C ARG A 98 9.25 -0.92 -10.16
N LEU A 99 8.98 -1.55 -11.31
CA LEU A 99 9.71 -2.74 -11.75
C LEU A 99 11.20 -2.42 -11.95
N GLY A 100 11.50 -1.45 -12.81
CA GLY A 100 12.85 -0.88 -12.93
C GLY A 100 13.63 -1.30 -14.18
N GLU A 101 12.96 -1.76 -15.24
CA GLU A 101 13.60 -1.88 -16.57
C GLU A 101 13.55 -0.54 -17.32
N GLU A 102 12.59 0.33 -17.01
CA GLU A 102 12.51 1.69 -17.56
C GLU A 102 13.78 2.52 -17.26
N LEU A 103 14.33 3.14 -18.30
CA LEU A 103 15.44 4.09 -18.18
C LEU A 103 14.90 5.52 -18.12
N VAL A 104 15.25 6.25 -17.06
CA VAL A 104 14.96 7.68 -16.96
C VAL A 104 16.25 8.45 -17.23
N ASN A 105 16.21 9.35 -18.21
CA ASN A 105 17.39 10.08 -18.69
C ASN A 105 18.55 9.16 -19.08
N GLY A 106 18.23 7.98 -19.64
CA GLY A 106 19.22 6.99 -20.09
C GLY A 106 19.83 6.13 -18.99
N ALA A 107 19.31 6.17 -17.76
CA ALA A 107 19.82 5.38 -16.63
C ALA A 107 18.72 4.63 -15.87
N SER A 108 19.04 3.42 -15.41
CA SER A 108 18.20 2.64 -14.52
C SER A 108 17.96 3.37 -13.21
N GLN A 109 16.76 3.24 -12.65
CA GLN A 109 16.38 3.88 -11.40
C GLN A 109 16.66 2.96 -10.21
N LYS A 110 17.22 3.54 -9.14
CA LYS A 110 17.44 2.83 -7.86
C LYS A 110 16.14 2.67 -7.07
N GLY A 111 16.16 1.80 -6.06
CA GLY A 111 14.98 1.57 -5.22
C GLY A 111 13.80 1.03 -6.03
N THR A 112 14.10 0.13 -6.97
CA THR A 112 13.14 -0.60 -7.81
C THR A 112 13.27 -2.08 -7.55
N ILE A 113 12.30 -2.86 -8.02
CA ILE A 113 12.30 -4.32 -7.83
C ILE A 113 13.55 -4.96 -8.45
N LEU A 114 14.02 -4.44 -9.58
CA LEU A 114 15.19 -4.95 -10.28
C LEU A 114 16.51 -4.28 -9.86
N ASN A 115 16.47 -3.13 -9.18
CA ASN A 115 17.67 -2.37 -8.82
C ASN A 115 17.62 -1.88 -7.36
N ASP A 116 18.61 -2.28 -6.57
CA ASP A 116 18.77 -1.94 -5.14
C ASP A 116 17.59 -2.41 -4.24
N TRP A 117 16.95 -3.53 -4.60
CA TRP A 117 15.76 -4.01 -3.89
C TRP A 117 15.98 -4.36 -2.41
N ASN A 118 17.14 -4.92 -2.05
CA ASN A 118 17.43 -5.24 -0.64
C ASN A 118 17.38 -3.98 0.24
N LYS A 119 17.98 -2.87 -0.22
CA LYS A 119 17.93 -1.60 0.51
C LYS A 119 16.51 -1.07 0.60
N ALA A 120 15.73 -1.14 -0.49
CA ALA A 120 14.32 -0.75 -0.47
C ALA A 120 13.50 -1.54 0.56
N VAL A 121 13.75 -2.85 0.68
CA VAL A 121 13.09 -3.73 1.67
C VAL A 121 13.51 -3.37 3.10
N ASP A 122 14.80 -3.10 3.35
CA ASP A 122 15.29 -2.69 4.67
C ASP A 122 14.67 -1.36 5.12
N ASP A 123 14.62 -0.37 4.22
CA ASP A 123 14.02 0.94 4.47
C ASP A 123 12.50 0.82 4.69
N ALA A 124 11.81 0.00 3.89
CA ALA A 124 10.40 -0.32 4.08
C ALA A 124 10.12 -0.96 5.45
N ALA A 125 10.94 -1.92 5.86
CA ALA A 125 10.82 -2.58 7.16
C ALA A 125 11.03 -1.59 8.31
N SER A 126 11.98 -0.67 8.17
CA SER A 126 12.29 0.38 9.16
C SER A 126 11.12 1.35 9.37
N VAL A 127 10.42 1.72 8.30
CA VAL A 127 9.20 2.55 8.37
C VAL A 127 7.99 1.76 8.90
N GLY A 128 8.03 0.43 8.79
CA GLY A 128 6.99 -0.48 9.32
C GLY A 128 5.97 -0.91 8.28
N LEU A 129 6.32 -0.92 6.99
CA LEU A 129 5.44 -1.40 5.93
C LEU A 129 5.11 -2.88 6.13
N LYS A 130 3.92 -3.25 5.65
CA LYS A 130 3.43 -4.64 5.55
C LYS A 130 3.28 -5.09 4.11
N TYR A 131 3.10 -4.14 3.19
CA TYR A 131 2.95 -4.37 1.78
C TYR A 131 3.94 -3.50 0.99
N MET A 132 4.66 -4.11 0.07
CA MET A 132 5.39 -3.39 -0.98
C MET A 132 4.74 -3.75 -2.30
N VAL A 133 4.42 -2.75 -3.12
CA VAL A 133 3.53 -2.95 -4.28
C VAL A 133 4.27 -2.57 -5.55
N CYS A 134 4.41 -3.51 -6.49
CA CYS A 134 4.74 -3.17 -7.88
C CYS A 134 3.53 -2.46 -8.48
N ALA A 135 3.63 -1.15 -8.61
CA ALA A 135 2.45 -0.32 -8.77
C ALA A 135 2.06 -0.06 -10.23
N TYR A 136 3.00 -0.21 -11.15
CA TYR A 136 2.81 0.15 -12.56
C TYR A 136 4.00 -0.36 -13.38
N LEU A 137 3.73 -0.81 -14.60
CA LEU A 137 4.72 -1.10 -15.63
C LEU A 137 4.71 0.02 -16.67
N ALA A 138 5.87 0.60 -16.97
CA ALA A 138 6.04 1.56 -18.05
C ALA A 138 5.71 0.93 -19.41
N ASP A 139 5.43 1.73 -20.43
CA ASP A 139 5.13 1.19 -21.78
C ASP A 139 6.26 0.31 -22.32
N THR A 140 7.51 0.64 -22.00
CA THR A 140 8.71 -0.15 -22.36
C THR A 140 8.81 -1.48 -21.61
N GLU A 141 8.09 -1.63 -20.51
CA GLU A 141 8.02 -2.83 -19.64
C GLU A 141 6.80 -3.71 -19.99
N ARG A 142 5.99 -3.33 -20.99
CA ARG A 142 4.79 -4.06 -21.43
C ARG A 142 5.05 -4.84 -22.71
N GLY A 143 6.01 -5.75 -22.65
CA GLY A 143 6.40 -6.58 -23.78
C GLY A 143 5.35 -7.64 -24.19
N SER A 144 5.84 -8.76 -24.72
CA SER A 144 5.00 -9.91 -25.06
C SER A 144 4.49 -10.65 -23.81
N LEU A 145 3.59 -11.62 -23.99
CA LEU A 145 3.21 -12.55 -22.90
C LEU A 145 4.42 -13.24 -22.24
N ASP A 146 5.49 -13.53 -22.99
CA ASP A 146 6.71 -14.11 -22.40
C ASP A 146 7.48 -13.09 -21.56
N HIS A 147 7.41 -11.80 -21.89
CA HIS A 147 7.91 -10.75 -21.02
C HIS A 147 7.11 -10.70 -19.72
N PHE A 148 5.78 -10.75 -19.76
CA PHE A 148 4.96 -10.77 -18.54
C PHE A 148 5.24 -11.98 -17.65
N LYS A 149 5.54 -13.16 -18.22
CA LYS A 149 6.05 -14.32 -17.45
C LYS A 149 7.33 -13.99 -16.71
N LYS A 150 8.30 -13.35 -17.39
CA LYS A 150 9.55 -12.91 -16.77
C LYS A 150 9.29 -11.91 -15.63
N VAL A 151 8.37 -10.96 -15.82
CA VAL A 151 7.96 -10.04 -14.75
C VAL A 151 7.41 -10.80 -13.55
N ALA A 152 6.55 -11.79 -13.76
CA ALA A 152 6.03 -12.63 -12.67
C ALA A 152 7.14 -13.41 -11.93
N GLU A 153 8.15 -13.91 -12.65
CA GLU A 153 9.32 -14.55 -12.04
C GLU A 153 10.16 -13.57 -11.21
N ASP A 154 10.37 -12.35 -11.71
CA ASP A 154 11.14 -11.33 -11.00
C ASP A 154 10.40 -10.84 -9.75
N LEU A 155 9.07 -10.66 -9.84
CA LEU A 155 8.22 -10.40 -8.68
C LEU A 155 8.28 -11.55 -7.66
N SER A 156 8.26 -12.81 -8.11
CA SER A 156 8.36 -13.96 -7.21
C SER A 156 9.68 -13.97 -6.44
N LYS A 157 10.80 -13.70 -7.12
CA LYS A 157 12.13 -13.59 -6.48
C LYS A 157 12.18 -12.42 -5.50
N ALA A 158 11.67 -11.25 -5.89
CA ALA A 158 11.60 -10.06 -5.05
C ALA A 158 10.72 -10.26 -3.81
N GLY A 159 9.64 -11.04 -3.95
CA GLY A 159 8.74 -11.42 -2.87
C GLY A 159 9.41 -12.27 -1.81
N GLU A 160 10.34 -13.15 -2.18
CA GLU A 160 11.13 -13.92 -1.20
C GLU A 160 12.04 -13.03 -0.34
N THR A 161 12.58 -11.94 -0.90
CA THR A 161 13.31 -10.93 -0.12
C THR A 161 12.38 -10.20 0.84
N CYS A 162 11.22 -9.74 0.37
CA CYS A 162 10.22 -9.07 1.22
C CYS A 162 9.76 -9.96 2.38
N LYS A 163 9.51 -11.23 2.10
CA LYS A 163 9.02 -12.21 3.08
C LYS A 163 9.99 -12.40 4.25
N LYS A 164 11.31 -12.36 4.01
CA LYS A 164 12.33 -12.42 5.07
C LYS A 164 12.26 -11.22 6.02
N ALA A 165 11.79 -10.07 5.55
CA ALA A 165 11.53 -8.88 6.35
C ALA A 165 10.11 -8.82 6.95
N GLY A 166 9.29 -9.86 6.74
CA GLY A 166 7.89 -9.88 7.19
C GLY A 166 6.97 -8.97 6.38
N ILE A 167 7.34 -8.68 5.12
CA ILE A 167 6.59 -7.85 4.18
C ILE A 167 6.03 -8.73 3.06
N GLN A 168 4.79 -8.47 2.63
CA GLN A 168 4.21 -9.10 1.46
C GLN A 168 4.42 -8.23 0.22
N LEU A 169 4.92 -8.83 -0.87
CA LEU A 169 4.93 -8.18 -2.18
C LEU A 169 3.54 -8.31 -2.82
N CYS A 170 3.05 -7.22 -3.40
CA CYS A 170 1.79 -7.15 -4.15
C CYS A 170 2.02 -6.55 -5.55
N TYR A 171 1.03 -6.72 -6.42
CA TYR A 171 0.96 -6.08 -7.74
C TYR A 171 -0.34 -5.26 -7.83
N HIS A 172 -0.27 -4.05 -8.38
CA HIS A 172 -1.42 -3.17 -8.59
C HIS A 172 -1.73 -3.10 -10.08
N ASN A 173 -2.84 -3.73 -10.48
CA ASN A 173 -3.26 -3.74 -11.88
C ASN A 173 -3.72 -2.36 -12.37
N HIS A 174 -3.55 -2.11 -13.66
CA HIS A 174 -4.14 -1.01 -14.39
C HIS A 174 -5.02 -1.58 -15.52
N ASP A 175 -5.28 -0.79 -16.56
CA ASP A 175 -6.08 -1.18 -17.72
C ASP A 175 -5.30 -2.07 -18.70
N PHE A 176 -4.01 -1.79 -18.91
CA PHE A 176 -3.20 -2.43 -19.93
C PHE A 176 -2.99 -3.93 -19.71
N GLU A 177 -3.06 -4.41 -18.48
CA GLU A 177 -2.97 -5.85 -18.15
C GLU A 177 -4.17 -6.64 -18.68
N PHE A 178 -5.25 -5.94 -19.07
CA PHE A 178 -6.47 -6.50 -19.64
C PHE A 178 -6.59 -6.23 -21.14
N ILE A 179 -5.50 -5.86 -21.83
CA ILE A 179 -5.44 -5.83 -23.29
C ILE A 179 -4.93 -7.18 -23.78
N GLN A 180 -5.73 -7.86 -24.60
CA GLN A 180 -5.38 -9.20 -25.06
C GLN A 180 -4.17 -9.21 -26.00
N GLN A 181 -3.30 -10.20 -25.80
CA GLN A 181 -2.27 -10.60 -26.75
C GLN A 181 -2.53 -12.06 -27.13
N ASN A 182 -2.71 -12.35 -28.42
CA ASN A 182 -2.99 -13.71 -28.91
C ASN A 182 -4.15 -14.41 -28.18
N GLY A 183 -5.21 -13.65 -27.85
CA GLY A 183 -6.40 -14.17 -27.16
C GLY A 183 -6.25 -14.44 -25.66
N LYS A 184 -5.13 -14.02 -25.03
CA LYS A 184 -4.90 -14.13 -23.58
C LYS A 184 -4.66 -12.77 -22.95
N TYR A 185 -5.04 -12.62 -21.69
CA TYR A 185 -4.72 -11.42 -20.91
C TYR A 185 -3.37 -11.58 -20.21
N PRO A 186 -2.48 -10.56 -20.25
CA PRO A 186 -1.29 -10.53 -19.43
C PRO A 186 -1.52 -10.74 -17.92
N TYR A 187 -2.71 -10.39 -17.42
CA TYR A 187 -3.09 -10.57 -16.01
C TYR A 187 -3.34 -12.03 -15.59
N GLU A 188 -3.54 -12.95 -16.55
CA GLU A 188 -3.84 -14.34 -16.23
C GLU A 188 -2.60 -15.08 -15.68
N PRO A 189 -2.76 -15.94 -14.67
CA PRO A 189 -1.68 -16.80 -14.20
C PRO A 189 -1.24 -17.77 -15.32
N TYR A 190 0.08 -17.94 -15.45
CA TYR A 190 0.70 -18.85 -16.42
C TYR A 190 0.90 -20.26 -15.88
#